data_AF-A0A921SZJ2-F1
#
_entry.id   AF-A0A921SZJ2-F1
#
_cell.length_a   1.000
_cell.length_b   1.000
_cell.length_c   1.000
_cell.angle_alpha   90.00
_cell.angle_beta   90.00
_cell.angle_gamma   90.00
#
_symmetry.space_group_name_H-M   'P 1'
#
loop_
_entity.id
_entity.type
_entity.pdbx_description
1 polymer ?
#
loop_
_entity_poly.entity_id
_entity_poly.type
_entity_poly.pdbx_seq_one_letter_code
_entity_poly.pdbx_strand_id
1 'polypeptide(L)'
;MSIFNKIAGYGSINNDIENQISDYLLDDENVIMAFTFVRDSVVLTNYGIYTLDVQGVSGKKVEVKFFPGKNIKSISFESASTFDLDVDI
;
A
#
# COMPACT_ATOMS: atom_id res chain seq x y z
N MET A 1 -1.67 -20.30 -10.23
CA MET A 1 -0.83 -19.09 -10.42
C MET A 1 -1.21 -17.92 -9.51
N SER A 2 -2.48 -17.71 -9.12
CA SER A 2 -2.88 -16.52 -8.34
C SER A 2 -2.48 -16.53 -6.86
N ILE A 3 -2.38 -17.70 -6.24
CA ILE A 3 -2.07 -17.84 -4.79
C ILE A 3 -0.58 -17.67 -4.48
N PHE A 4 0.31 -18.03 -5.40
CA PHE A 4 1.76 -17.92 -5.19
C PHE A 4 2.25 -16.48 -5.24
N ASN A 5 1.71 -15.64 -6.14
CA ASN A 5 2.07 -14.21 -6.20
C ASN A 5 1.65 -13.46 -4.93
N LYS A 6 0.52 -13.85 -4.33
CA LYS A 6 -0.01 -13.24 -3.09
C LYS A 6 0.78 -13.63 -1.84
N ILE A 7 1.44 -14.79 -1.85
CA ILE A 7 2.27 -15.31 -0.75
C ILE A 7 3.74 -14.87 -0.91
N ALA A 8 4.20 -14.64 -2.14
CA ALA A 8 5.59 -14.27 -2.44
C ALA A 8 5.88 -12.75 -2.37
N GLY A 9 5.00 -11.96 -1.75
CA GLY A 9 5.23 -10.52 -1.57
C GLY A 9 5.16 -9.68 -2.87
N TYR A 10 4.74 -10.27 -4.00
CA TYR A 10 4.44 -9.48 -5.20
C TYR A 10 3.14 -8.72 -4.95
N GLY A 11 3.26 -7.46 -4.55
CA GLY A 11 2.11 -6.57 -4.40
C GLY A 11 1.21 -6.67 -5.63
N SER A 12 -0.03 -7.12 -5.42
CA SER A 12 -1.01 -7.15 -6.50
C SER A 12 -1.44 -5.72 -6.79
N ILE A 13 -1.38 -5.30 -8.06
CA ILE A 13 -2.03 -4.07 -8.51
C ILE A 13 -3.53 -4.29 -8.36
N ASN A 14 -4.09 -3.80 -7.25
CA ASN A 14 -5.50 -3.97 -6.91
C ASN A 14 -6.28 -2.70 -7.25
N ASN A 15 -7.21 -2.80 -8.20
CA ASN A 15 -8.17 -1.74 -8.46
C ASN A 15 -9.16 -1.57 -7.29
N ASP A 16 -9.35 -2.60 -6.46
CA ASP A 16 -10.27 -2.55 -5.32
C ASP A 16 -9.79 -1.59 -4.21
N ILE A 17 -8.49 -1.28 -4.15
CA ILE A 17 -7.97 -0.33 -3.15
C ILE A 17 -8.49 1.08 -3.41
N GLU A 18 -8.73 1.45 -4.67
CA GLU A 18 -9.19 2.80 -5.03
C GLU A 18 -10.51 3.12 -4.33
N ASN A 19 -11.41 2.13 -4.20
CA ASN A 19 -12.67 2.28 -3.46
C ASN A 19 -12.48 2.40 -1.94
N GLN A 20 -11.38 1.87 -1.39
CA GLN A 20 -11.09 1.99 0.05
C GLN A 20 -10.48 3.34 0.41
N ILE A 21 -9.79 3.99 -0.55
CA ILE A 21 -9.12 5.27 -0.33
C ILE A 21 -9.87 6.46 -0.96
N SER A 22 -10.86 6.23 -1.81
CA SER A 22 -11.63 7.29 -2.48
C SER A 22 -12.13 8.38 -1.54
N ASP A 23 -12.53 8.03 -0.33
CA ASP A 23 -13.04 8.96 0.69
C ASP A 23 -11.94 9.84 1.31
N TYR A 24 -10.67 9.50 1.10
CA TYR A 24 -9.49 10.21 1.61
C TYR A 24 -8.72 10.97 0.51
N LEU A 25 -9.10 10.81 -0.75
CA LEU A 25 -8.50 11.53 -1.87
C LEU A 25 -9.05 12.95 -1.96
N LEU A 26 -8.21 13.90 -2.38
CA LEU A 26 -8.66 15.22 -2.78
C LEU A 26 -9.25 15.18 -4.21
N ASP A 27 -10.10 16.15 -4.56
CA ASP A 27 -10.83 16.17 -5.85
C ASP A 27 -9.92 16.04 -7.10
N ASP A 28 -8.71 16.60 -7.06
CA ASP A 28 -7.71 16.55 -8.14
C ASP A 28 -6.58 15.54 -7.89
N GLU A 29 -6.70 14.72 -6.85
CA GLU A 29 -5.72 13.71 -6.51
C GLU A 29 -6.00 12.39 -7.24
N ASN A 30 -5.01 11.93 -7.99
CA ASN A 30 -5.10 10.75 -8.84
C ASN A 30 -4.16 9.66 -8.34
N VAL A 31 -4.67 8.44 -8.23
CA VAL A 31 -3.87 7.24 -7.92
C VAL A 31 -2.99 6.90 -9.13
N ILE A 32 -1.68 6.77 -8.88
CA ILE A 32 -0.68 6.36 -9.87
C ILE A 32 -0.44 4.85 -9.77
N MET A 33 -0.32 4.34 -8.55
CA MET A 33 -0.05 2.93 -8.30
C MET A 33 -0.50 2.52 -6.90
N ALA A 34 -0.92 1.28 -6.76
CA ALA A 34 -1.30 0.69 -5.49
C ALA A 34 -0.64 -0.67 -5.30
N PHE A 35 -0.06 -0.88 -4.13
CA PHE A 35 0.52 -2.15 -3.71
C PHE A 35 -0.19 -2.63 -2.46
N THR A 36 -0.58 -3.90 -2.44
CA THR A 36 -1.15 -4.53 -1.25
C THR A 36 -0.31 -5.72 -0.84
N PHE A 37 0.11 -5.75 0.43
CA PHE A 37 0.90 -6.81 1.04
C PHE A 37 0.11 -7.44 2.18
N VAL A 38 -0.46 -8.64 1.94
CA VAL A 38 -1.29 -9.42 2.88
C VAL A 38 -2.49 -8.66 3.47
N ARG A 39 -2.25 -7.65 4.32
CA ARG A 39 -3.22 -6.76 4.98
C ARG A 39 -2.97 -5.28 4.72
N ASP A 40 -1.72 -4.89 4.52
CA ASP A 40 -1.36 -3.48 4.42
C ASP A 40 -1.33 -3.06 2.96
N SER A 41 -1.53 -1.77 2.72
CA SER A 41 -1.47 -1.22 1.37
C SER A 41 -0.72 0.10 1.33
N VAL A 42 0.02 0.30 0.24
CA VAL A 42 0.72 1.53 -0.08
C VAL A 42 0.17 2.04 -1.39
N VAL A 43 -0.35 3.27 -1.39
CA VAL A 43 -0.95 3.90 -2.56
C VAL A 43 -0.18 5.17 -2.91
N LEU A 44 0.39 5.20 -4.10
CA LEU A 44 1.08 6.35 -4.66
C LEU A 44 0.09 7.19 -5.45
N THR A 45 0.09 8.50 -5.21
CA THR A 45 -0.71 9.48 -5.94
C THR A 45 0.18 10.55 -6.55
N ASN A 46 -0.41 11.44 -7.34
CA ASN A 46 0.26 12.66 -7.80
C ASN A 46 0.63 13.64 -6.66
N TYR A 47 0.08 13.47 -5.45
CA TYR A 47 0.32 14.37 -4.30
C TYR A 47 1.19 13.76 -3.20
N GLY A 48 1.25 12.43 -3.09
CA GLY A 48 2.03 11.78 -2.05
C GLY A 48 1.84 10.28 -1.99
N ILE A 49 2.06 9.74 -0.79
CA ILE A 49 1.93 8.31 -0.50
C ILE A 49 0.92 8.14 0.63
N TYR A 50 -0.07 7.29 0.42
CA TYR A 50 -0.91 6.76 1.48
C TYR A 50 -0.41 5.41 1.95
N THR A 51 -0.46 5.18 3.25
CA THR A 51 -0.28 3.85 3.85
C THR A 51 -1.54 3.47 4.60
N LEU A 52 -2.07 2.29 4.31
CA LEU A 52 -3.24 1.70 4.96
C LEU A 52 -2.76 0.49 5.77
N ASP A 53 -3.00 0.49 7.06
CA ASP A 53 -2.71 -0.61 7.99
C ASP A 53 -4.03 -1.15 8.55
N VAL A 54 -4.31 -2.43 8.30
CA VAL A 54 -5.52 -3.10 8.77
C VAL A 54 -5.26 -3.72 10.14
N GLN A 55 -5.85 -3.10 11.17
CA GLN A 55 -5.62 -3.44 12.57
C GLN A 55 -6.71 -4.36 13.16
N GLY A 56 -6.25 -5.19 14.09
CA GLY A 56 -7.09 -6.06 14.91
C GLY A 56 -7.56 -7.35 14.23
N VAL A 57 -8.10 -8.27 15.01
CA VAL A 57 -8.46 -9.62 14.55
C VAL A 57 -9.60 -9.60 13.52
N SER A 58 -10.52 -8.64 13.61
CA SER A 58 -11.66 -8.51 12.70
C SER A 58 -11.35 -7.71 11.43
N GLY A 59 -10.20 -7.04 11.36
CA GLY A 59 -9.80 -6.18 10.23
C GLY A 59 -10.72 -4.99 9.97
N LYS A 60 -11.59 -4.63 10.91
CA LYS A 60 -12.55 -3.51 10.76
C LYS A 60 -11.94 -2.14 11.01
N LYS A 61 -10.79 -2.08 11.68
CA LYS A 61 -10.09 -0.84 11.96
C LYS A 61 -8.99 -0.69 10.93
N VAL A 62 -9.02 0.40 10.19
CA VAL A 62 -7.96 0.75 9.23
C VAL A 62 -7.33 2.05 9.69
N GLU A 63 -6.01 2.07 9.84
CA GLU A 63 -5.24 3.29 10.03
C GLU A 63 -4.75 3.77 8.68
N VAL A 64 -5.08 5.02 8.33
CA VAL A 64 -4.67 5.66 7.07
C VAL A 64 -3.72 6.81 7.40
N LYS A 65 -2.54 6.81 6.80
CA LYS A 65 -1.56 7.90 6.90
C LYS A 65 -1.25 8.44 5.52
N PHE A 66 -1.05 9.75 5.43
CA PHE A 66 -0.65 10.42 4.21
C PHE A 66 0.70 11.11 4.39
N PHE A 67 1.60 10.85 3.45
CA PHE A 67 2.94 11.44 3.37
C PHE A 67 3.01 12.32 2.12
N PRO A 68 3.00 13.66 2.27
CA PRO A 68 3.06 14.56 1.13
C PRO A 68 4.37 14.39 0.36
N GLY A 69 4.30 14.23 -0.97
CA GLY A 69 5.45 13.99 -1.82
C GLY A 69 6.55 15.06 -1.69
N LYS A 70 6.15 16.32 -1.46
CA LYS A 70 7.07 17.46 -1.22
C LYS A 70 8.01 17.28 -0.02
N ASN A 71 7.66 16.42 0.93
CA ASN A 71 8.42 16.18 2.16
C ASN A 71 9.26 14.90 2.11
N ILE A 72 9.08 14.06 1.09
CA ILE A 72 9.81 12.79 0.92
C ILE A 72 11.16 13.09 0.28
N LYS A 73 12.25 12.83 1.01
CA LYS A 73 13.62 13.14 0.55
C LYS A 73 14.37 11.94 -0.01
N SER A 74 13.96 10.71 0.33
CA SER A 74 14.60 9.47 -0.10
C SER A 74 13.60 8.33 -0.04
N ILE A 75 13.74 7.37 -0.95
CA ILE A 75 12.97 6.13 -0.98
C ILE A 75 13.98 4.98 -1.04
N SER A 76 13.79 3.96 -0.22
CA SER A 76 14.57 2.71 -0.23
C SER A 76 13.62 1.55 -0.49
N PHE A 77 14.08 0.55 -1.23
CA PHE A 77 13.36 -0.69 -1.45
C PHE A 77 14.34 -1.84 -1.23
N GLU A 78 13.96 -2.80 -0.39
CA GLU A 78 14.72 -4.02 -0.16
C GLU A 78 13.86 -5.23 -0.50
N SER A 79 14.36 -6.07 -1.41
CA SER A 79 13.65 -7.30 -1.79
C SER A 79 14.02 -8.42 -0.83
N ALA A 80 13.04 -9.07 -0.21
CA ALA A 80 13.29 -10.27 0.57
C ALA A 80 13.74 -11.43 -0.35
N SER A 81 14.80 -12.13 0.06
CA SER A 81 15.15 -13.44 -0.53
C SER A 81 14.13 -14.47 -0.06
N THR A 82 13.97 -15.58 -0.80
CA THR A 82 12.89 -16.60 -0.75
C THR A 82 12.41 -17.11 0.63
N PHE A 83 13.06 -16.76 1.74
CA PHE A 83 12.78 -17.25 3.09
C PHE A 83 12.38 -16.20 4.14
N ASP A 84 12.42 -14.89 3.84
CA ASP A 84 11.87 -13.85 4.72
C ASP A 84 10.55 -13.32 4.16
N LEU A 85 9.51 -13.33 5.00
CA LEU A 85 8.17 -12.85 4.67
C LEU A 85 7.95 -11.38 5.07
N ASP A 86 8.96 -10.76 5.66
CA ASP A 86 8.91 -9.38 6.12
C ASP A 86 9.56 -8.46 5.07
N VAL A 87 8.76 -7.57 4.50
CA VAL A 87 9.24 -6.46 3.68
C VAL A 87 9.11 -5.21 4.54
N ASP A 88 10.26 -4.70 4.99
CA ASP A 88 10.32 -3.42 5.69
C ASP A 88 10.37 -2.27 4.65
N ILE A 89 9.54 -1.24 4.87
CA ILE A 89 9.48 0.00 4.09
C ILE A 89 9.88 1.18 4.97
#